data_AF-A0A3B3ZK80-F1
#
_entry.id   AF-A0A3B3ZK80-F1
#
_cell.length_a   1.000
_cell.length_b   1.000
_cell.length_c   1.000
_cell.angle_alpha   90.00
_cell.angle_beta   90.00
_cell.angle_gamma   90.00
#
_symmetry.space_group_name_H-M   'P 1'
#
loop_
_entity.id
_entity.type
_entity.pdbx_description
1 polymer ?
#
loop_
_entity_poly.entity_id
_entity_poly.type
_entity_poly.pdbx_seq_one_letter_code
_entity_poly.pdbx_strand_id
1 'polypeptide(L)'
;MLHLLRPLSASGRLWTGLPRRPGPAAAILRPELEVQRPVRSRSEPRHSNLRKASGVTVNDEVIKVFNEMKVRKSSSQEDVKKRKKAVLFCLSEDSRKIIVEEGKQILVGDIGDTVQDPYACFVQMLPPKDCRYCLYDATYETRESKKEDLVFVFWAPEGAPLKSKMIYASSKDAIKKKFTGIKHEWQVNGLDDIQDRSNLAEKLGGPVVVSLEGKAL
;
A
#
# COMPACT_ATOMS: atom_id res chain seq x y z
N MET A 1 58.90 -26.32 15.83
CA MET A 1 59.86 -25.69 16.76
C MET A 1 61.06 -25.29 15.91
N LEU A 2 61.46 -24.01 15.89
CA LEU A 2 62.59 -23.47 15.08
C LEU A 2 62.40 -23.61 13.53
N HIS A 3 63.03 -22.80 12.65
CA HIS A 3 63.70 -21.51 12.85
C HIS A 3 63.54 -20.58 11.63
N LEU A 4 63.88 -19.30 11.82
CA LEU A 4 63.96 -18.26 10.78
C LEU A 4 64.98 -18.60 9.67
N LEU A 5 64.87 -17.94 8.51
CA LEU A 5 65.89 -16.98 8.02
C LEU A 5 65.48 -16.24 6.72
N ARG A 6 65.43 -14.90 6.83
CA ARG A 6 65.74 -13.91 5.77
C ARG A 6 67.27 -13.62 5.84
N PRO A 7 67.93 -12.78 4.99
CA PRO A 7 67.41 -11.71 4.11
C PRO A 7 67.55 -12.03 2.59
N LEU A 8 68.19 -11.34 1.61
CA LEU A 8 69.13 -10.19 1.52
C LEU A 8 68.95 -9.33 0.25
N SER A 9 69.72 -8.23 0.26
CA SER A 9 70.12 -7.25 -0.78
C SER A 9 70.58 -7.88 -2.12
N ALA A 10 70.79 -7.18 -3.26
CA ALA A 10 71.25 -5.79 -3.37
C ALA A 10 71.05 -5.08 -4.74
N SER A 11 71.18 -3.74 -4.70
CA SER A 11 71.80 -2.83 -5.69
C SER A 11 71.68 -3.04 -7.21
N GLY A 12 71.27 -1.97 -7.92
CA GLY A 12 71.48 -1.83 -9.37
C GLY A 12 70.96 -0.52 -9.97
N ARG A 13 71.77 0.54 -10.00
CA ARG A 13 71.49 1.78 -10.76
C ARG A 13 72.59 1.99 -11.80
N LEU A 14 72.19 2.33 -13.03
CA LEU A 14 72.79 3.28 -14.02
C LEU A 14 71.81 3.23 -15.24
N TRP A 15 71.32 4.35 -15.81
CA TRP A 15 71.95 5.18 -16.86
C TRP A 15 72.44 4.33 -18.05
N THR A 16 72.07 4.57 -19.31
CA THR A 16 71.65 5.81 -20.03
C THR A 16 70.65 5.51 -21.18
N GLY A 17 70.21 6.53 -21.95
CA GLY A 17 69.91 6.35 -23.38
C GLY A 17 68.46 6.49 -23.88
N LEU A 18 68.02 7.73 -24.13
CA LEU A 18 67.24 8.04 -25.34
C LEU A 18 68.22 8.24 -26.52
N PRO A 19 67.81 8.22 -27.82
CA PRO A 19 66.48 8.52 -28.34
C PRO A 19 65.99 7.64 -29.53
N ARG A 20 64.94 8.12 -30.22
CA ARG A 20 64.45 7.85 -31.60
C ARG A 20 63.22 6.92 -31.73
N ARG A 21 62.13 7.51 -32.24
CA ARG A 21 61.08 6.80 -33.01
C ARG A 21 61.70 6.29 -34.33
N PRO A 22 61.19 5.20 -34.92
CA PRO A 22 60.28 5.38 -36.05
C PRO A 22 59.17 4.31 -36.20
N GLY A 23 58.15 4.63 -37.00
CA GLY A 23 57.32 3.64 -37.72
C GLY A 23 56.15 3.00 -36.95
N PRO A 24 54.99 2.78 -37.60
CA PRO A 24 53.89 2.00 -37.05
C PRO A 24 54.04 0.50 -37.39
N ALA A 25 53.84 -0.37 -36.40
CA ALA A 25 53.57 -1.79 -36.63
C ALA A 25 52.06 -2.04 -36.52
N ALA A 26 51.48 -2.76 -37.49
CA ALA A 26 50.03 -2.98 -37.53
C ALA A 26 49.58 -4.01 -36.49
N ALA A 27 48.72 -3.58 -35.55
CA ALA A 27 47.99 -4.47 -34.66
C ALA A 27 46.59 -4.75 -35.25
N ILE A 28 46.31 -6.01 -35.57
CA ILE A 28 45.10 -6.45 -36.29
C ILE A 28 44.01 -6.90 -35.31
N LEU A 29 42.77 -6.44 -35.57
CA LEU A 29 41.49 -6.85 -34.97
C LEU A 29 41.42 -7.03 -33.43
N ARG A 30 40.73 -6.09 -32.78
CA ARG A 30 39.42 -6.39 -32.17
C ARG A 30 38.44 -5.24 -32.46
N PRO A 31 37.32 -5.46 -33.17
CA PRO A 31 36.24 -4.48 -33.20
C PRO A 31 35.51 -4.54 -31.85
N GLU A 32 35.54 -3.44 -31.10
CA GLU A 32 34.66 -3.28 -29.95
C GLU A 32 33.24 -3.06 -30.49
N LEU A 33 32.32 -3.98 -30.15
CA LEU A 33 30.94 -3.93 -30.62
C LEU A 33 30.20 -2.82 -29.87
N GLU A 34 30.13 -1.64 -30.48
CA GLU A 34 29.21 -0.58 -30.07
C GLU A 34 27.76 -1.09 -30.20
N VAL A 35 27.22 -1.59 -29.09
CA VAL A 35 25.84 -2.07 -29.00
C VAL A 35 24.92 -0.87 -29.14
N GLN A 36 24.44 -0.68 -30.38
CA GLN A 36 23.43 0.31 -30.73
C GLN A 36 22.26 0.19 -29.76
N ARG A 37 21.98 1.27 -29.02
CA ARG A 37 20.85 1.33 -28.08
C ARG A 37 19.56 1.12 -28.87
N PRO A 38 18.79 0.05 -28.65
CA PRO A 38 17.54 -0.14 -29.39
C PRO A 38 16.58 0.98 -29.01
N VAL A 39 16.07 1.70 -30.01
CA VAL A 39 15.00 2.69 -29.83
C VAL A 39 13.71 1.93 -29.48
N ARG A 40 13.56 1.59 -28.20
CA ARG A 40 12.28 1.16 -27.65
C ARG A 40 11.42 2.39 -27.44
N SER A 41 10.50 2.59 -28.37
CA SER A 41 9.35 3.49 -28.28
C SER A 41 8.43 3.09 -27.12
N ARG A 42 8.88 3.32 -25.88
CA ARG A 42 8.00 3.32 -24.72
C ARG A 42 7.35 4.69 -24.65
N SER A 43 6.11 4.77 -25.09
CA SER A 43 5.24 5.89 -24.75
C SER A 43 5.13 5.96 -23.23
N GLU A 44 5.81 6.93 -22.63
CA GLU A 44 5.52 7.33 -21.26
C GLU A 44 4.03 7.70 -21.21
N PRO A 45 3.21 7.03 -20.37
CA PRO A 45 1.83 7.43 -20.20
C PRO A 45 1.86 8.84 -19.60
N ARG A 46 1.55 9.86 -20.41
CA ARG A 46 1.62 11.27 -20.01
C ARG A 46 0.87 11.43 -18.70
N HIS A 47 1.60 11.59 -17.60
CA HIS A 47 1.02 11.78 -16.28
C HIS A 47 0.49 13.21 -16.25
N SER A 48 -0.69 13.38 -16.84
CA SER A 48 -1.28 14.68 -17.13
C SER A 48 -1.43 15.46 -15.82
N ASN A 49 -1.12 16.76 -15.89
CA ASN A 49 -1.14 17.65 -14.73
C ASN A 49 -2.55 17.71 -14.13
N LEU A 50 -2.84 16.77 -13.22
CA LEU A 50 -4.15 16.62 -12.62
C LEU A 50 -4.35 17.75 -11.63
N ARG A 51 -5.13 18.75 -12.06
CA ARG A 51 -5.56 19.89 -11.24
C ARG A 51 -6.16 19.38 -9.92
N LYS A 52 -5.37 19.41 -8.84
CA LYS A 52 -5.78 19.02 -7.47
C LYS A 52 -6.79 20.04 -6.90
N ALA A 53 -8.02 19.97 -7.40
CA ALA A 53 -9.15 20.81 -7.00
C ALA A 53 -10.50 20.10 -7.17
N SER A 54 -10.56 18.78 -6.95
CA SER A 54 -11.80 18.12 -6.55
C SER A 54 -12.17 18.66 -5.17
N GLY A 55 -12.96 19.74 -5.13
CA GLY A 55 -13.38 20.44 -3.90
C GLY A 55 -14.41 19.63 -3.12
N VAL A 56 -14.05 18.41 -2.72
CA VAL A 56 -14.95 17.42 -2.14
C VAL A 56 -14.97 17.56 -0.62
N THR A 57 -16.16 17.84 -0.11
CA THR A 57 -16.43 17.94 1.33
C THR A 57 -16.75 16.56 1.89
N VAL A 58 -16.44 16.33 3.16
CA VAL A 58 -16.83 15.13 3.90
C VAL A 58 -18.12 15.45 4.64
N ASN A 59 -19.20 14.67 4.44
CA ASN A 59 -20.43 14.80 5.23
C ASN A 59 -20.11 14.52 6.72
N ASP A 60 -20.63 15.34 7.63
CA ASP A 60 -20.41 15.22 9.07
C ASP A 60 -20.86 13.86 9.63
N GLU A 61 -21.77 13.16 8.97
CA GLU A 61 -22.11 11.76 9.29
C GLU A 61 -20.94 10.79 9.12
N VAL A 62 -20.11 10.97 8.09
CA VAL A 62 -18.88 10.17 7.88
C VAL A 62 -17.91 10.39 9.04
N ILE A 63 -17.85 11.62 9.56
CA ILE A 63 -17.04 12.02 10.71
C ILE A 63 -17.62 11.45 12.02
N LYS A 64 -18.96 11.47 12.17
CA LYS A 64 -19.68 10.87 13.30
C LYS A 64 -19.42 9.37 13.36
N VAL A 65 -19.60 8.64 12.26
CA VAL A 65 -19.38 7.19 12.18
C VAL A 65 -17.93 6.83 12.49
N PHE A 66 -16.94 7.56 11.94
CA PHE A 66 -15.54 7.36 12.29
C PHE A 66 -15.26 7.54 13.79
N ASN A 67 -15.83 8.58 14.40
CA ASN A 67 -15.67 8.82 15.84
C ASN A 67 -16.42 7.77 16.70
N GLU A 68 -17.60 7.29 16.27
CA GLU A 68 -18.30 6.18 16.92
C GLU A 68 -17.45 4.90 16.96
N MET A 69 -16.84 4.53 15.83
CA MET A 69 -15.92 3.39 15.75
C MET A 69 -14.66 3.61 16.62
N LYS A 70 -14.03 4.79 16.52
CA LYS A 70 -12.76 5.11 17.21
C LYS A 70 -12.89 5.22 18.73
N VAL A 71 -14.00 5.77 19.24
CA VAL A 71 -14.19 6.05 20.67
C VAL A 71 -14.63 4.82 21.47
N ARG A 72 -14.92 3.68 20.80
CA ARG A 72 -15.17 2.36 21.40
C ARG A 72 -16.01 2.41 22.69
N LYS A 73 -17.20 3.00 22.60
CA LYS A 73 -18.19 2.88 23.67
C LYS A 73 -18.56 1.41 23.86
N SER A 74 -18.54 0.96 25.11
CA SER A 74 -18.93 -0.39 25.56
C SER A 74 -19.25 -0.33 27.04
N SER A 75 -20.31 0.42 27.37
CA SER A 75 -20.89 0.45 28.71
C SER A 75 -21.92 -0.68 28.89
N SER A 76 -22.58 -1.08 27.81
CA SER A 76 -23.62 -2.11 27.77
C SER A 76 -23.30 -3.17 26.70
N GLN A 77 -23.82 -4.40 26.89
CA GLN A 77 -23.66 -5.48 25.91
C GLN A 77 -24.33 -5.16 24.56
N GLU A 78 -25.40 -4.37 24.56
CA GLU A 78 -26.01 -3.82 23.33
C GLU A 78 -25.10 -2.83 22.59
N ASP A 79 -24.33 -1.99 23.29
CA ASP A 79 -23.43 -1.02 22.65
C ASP A 79 -22.35 -1.75 21.85
N VAL A 80 -21.83 -2.86 22.41
CA VAL A 80 -20.86 -3.73 21.73
C VAL A 80 -21.46 -4.31 20.46
N LYS A 81 -22.71 -4.83 20.50
CA LYS A 81 -23.39 -5.35 19.32
C LYS A 81 -23.64 -4.25 18.26
N LYS A 82 -23.96 -3.03 18.68
CA LYS A 82 -24.24 -1.87 17.82
C LYS A 82 -22.98 -1.19 17.25
N ARG A 83 -21.77 -1.62 17.62
CA ARG A 83 -20.52 -1.15 16.99
C ARG A 83 -20.49 -1.53 15.52
N LYS A 84 -20.07 -0.61 14.66
CA LYS A 84 -19.77 -0.91 13.24
C LYS A 84 -18.38 -1.54 13.18
N LYS A 85 -18.30 -2.75 12.63
CA LYS A 85 -17.04 -3.46 12.32
C LYS A 85 -16.46 -2.95 11.00
N ALA A 86 -17.31 -2.92 9.99
CA ALA A 86 -16.99 -2.41 8.66
C ALA A 86 -18.07 -1.41 8.23
N VAL A 87 -17.67 -0.38 7.49
CA VAL A 87 -18.60 0.58 6.86
C VAL A 87 -18.01 1.11 5.56
N LEU A 88 -18.83 1.16 4.53
CA LEU A 88 -18.48 1.71 3.22
C LEU A 88 -18.96 3.18 3.12
N PHE A 89 -18.19 3.95 2.37
CA PHE A 89 -18.46 5.35 2.05
C PHE A 89 -18.33 5.55 0.54
N CYS A 90 -19.20 6.37 0.00
CA CYS A 90 -19.25 6.69 -1.43
C CYS A 90 -19.23 8.19 -1.66
N LEU A 91 -18.89 8.60 -2.88
CA LEU A 91 -19.23 9.92 -3.37
C LEU A 91 -20.73 9.96 -3.68
N SER A 92 -21.41 10.99 -3.19
CA SER A 92 -22.73 11.41 -3.67
C SER A 92 -22.68 11.71 -5.18
N GLU A 93 -23.82 11.63 -5.88
CA GLU A 93 -23.91 11.75 -7.36
C GLU A 93 -23.22 13.01 -7.92
N ASP A 94 -23.36 14.16 -7.25
CA ASP A 94 -22.64 15.42 -7.52
C ASP A 94 -21.11 15.26 -7.64
N SER A 95 -20.56 14.19 -7.06
CA SER A 95 -19.14 13.93 -6.83
C SER A 95 -18.45 15.01 -5.98
N ARG A 96 -19.23 15.78 -5.21
CA ARG A 96 -18.80 16.92 -4.35
C ARG A 96 -18.83 16.62 -2.85
N LYS A 97 -19.47 15.53 -2.43
CA LYS A 97 -19.59 15.12 -1.03
C LYS A 97 -19.26 13.64 -0.88
N ILE A 98 -18.48 13.27 0.13
CA ILE A 98 -18.38 11.89 0.59
C ILE A 98 -19.46 11.65 1.65
N ILE A 99 -20.25 10.60 1.48
CA ILE A 99 -21.38 10.19 2.33
C ILE A 99 -21.18 8.73 2.80
N VAL A 100 -21.95 8.32 3.81
CA VAL A 100 -22.01 6.90 4.23
C VAL A 100 -22.86 6.14 3.21
N GLU A 101 -22.45 4.91 2.85
CA GLU A 101 -23.29 4.05 2.01
C GLU A 101 -24.24 3.24 2.91
N GLU A 102 -25.48 3.72 3.01
CA GLU A 102 -26.54 3.05 3.76
C GLU A 102 -26.76 1.61 3.24
N GLY A 103 -26.96 0.67 4.16
CA GLY A 103 -27.04 -0.76 3.86
C GLY A 103 -25.70 -1.47 3.62
N LYS A 104 -24.55 -0.77 3.52
CA LYS A 104 -23.22 -1.38 3.42
C LYS A 104 -22.35 -1.13 4.65
N GLN A 105 -22.82 -1.67 5.76
CA GLN A 105 -22.09 -1.73 7.03
C GLN A 105 -22.29 -3.12 7.65
N ILE A 106 -21.27 -3.62 8.35
CA ILE A 106 -21.35 -4.83 9.19
C ILE A 106 -21.26 -4.36 10.64
N LEU A 107 -22.15 -4.82 11.51
CA LEU A 107 -22.05 -4.58 12.94
C LEU A 107 -21.28 -5.72 13.62
N VAL A 108 -20.60 -5.41 14.72
CA VAL A 108 -19.91 -6.42 15.54
C VAL A 108 -20.90 -7.44 16.11
N GLY A 109 -22.15 -7.02 16.34
CA GLY A 109 -23.23 -7.91 16.79
C GLY A 109 -23.73 -8.92 15.77
N ASP A 110 -23.48 -8.71 14.47
CA ASP A 110 -23.81 -9.68 13.42
C ASP A 110 -22.78 -10.82 13.36
N ILE A 111 -21.56 -10.59 13.88
CA ILE A 111 -20.42 -11.49 13.75
C ILE A 111 -20.60 -12.71 14.66
N GLY A 112 -20.61 -13.90 14.06
CA GLY A 112 -20.87 -15.16 14.75
C GLY A 112 -22.36 -15.47 14.98
N ASP A 113 -23.26 -14.57 14.57
CA ASP A 113 -24.72 -14.77 14.58
C ASP A 113 -25.22 -14.97 13.15
N THR A 114 -25.25 -13.90 12.36
CA THR A 114 -25.67 -13.91 10.95
C THR A 114 -24.46 -13.93 9.99
N VAL A 115 -23.30 -13.40 10.42
CA VAL A 115 -22.08 -13.27 9.60
C VAL A 115 -20.93 -14.07 10.23
N GLN A 116 -20.62 -15.25 9.67
CA GLN A 116 -19.51 -16.09 10.16
C GLN A 116 -18.12 -15.53 9.80
N ASP A 117 -18.00 -14.87 8.64
CA ASP A 117 -16.75 -14.26 8.16
C ASP A 117 -17.00 -12.77 7.82
N PRO A 118 -16.72 -11.83 8.75
CA PRO A 118 -16.95 -10.40 8.50
C PRO A 118 -16.11 -9.90 7.32
N TYR A 119 -14.92 -10.47 7.13
CA TYR A 119 -14.04 -10.17 6.01
C TYR A 119 -14.62 -10.63 4.66
N ALA A 120 -15.17 -11.85 4.58
CA ALA A 120 -15.75 -12.36 3.33
C ALA A 120 -17.04 -11.61 2.96
N CYS A 121 -17.88 -11.29 3.94
CA CYS A 121 -19.05 -10.43 3.76
C CYS A 121 -18.65 -9.02 3.30
N PHE A 122 -17.61 -8.43 3.91
CA PHE A 122 -17.06 -7.14 3.50
C PHE A 122 -16.59 -7.14 2.04
N VAL A 123 -15.85 -8.16 1.60
CA VAL A 123 -15.41 -8.30 0.20
C VAL A 123 -16.60 -8.44 -0.76
N GLN A 124 -17.65 -9.18 -0.39
CA GLN A 124 -18.85 -9.33 -1.22
C GLN A 124 -19.68 -8.03 -1.36
N MET A 125 -19.58 -7.09 -0.40
CA MET A 125 -20.22 -5.77 -0.52
C MET A 125 -19.51 -4.80 -1.47
N LEU A 126 -18.26 -5.09 -1.86
CA LEU A 126 -17.44 -4.21 -2.68
C LEU A 126 -17.81 -4.30 -4.17
N PRO A 127 -18.21 -3.20 -4.82
CA PRO A 127 -18.59 -3.23 -6.23
C PRO A 127 -17.35 -3.35 -7.14
N PRO A 128 -17.27 -4.32 -8.06
CA PRO A 128 -16.09 -4.50 -8.93
C PRO A 128 -15.95 -3.42 -10.03
N LYS A 129 -16.98 -2.59 -10.23
CA LYS A 129 -17.03 -1.53 -11.26
C LYS A 129 -17.01 -0.11 -10.68
N ASP A 130 -16.84 0.03 -9.37
CA ASP A 130 -16.92 1.30 -8.67
C ASP A 130 -15.83 1.42 -7.60
N CYS A 131 -15.29 2.63 -7.43
CA CYS A 131 -14.46 2.94 -6.28
C CYS A 131 -15.36 3.17 -5.04
N ARG A 132 -14.84 2.85 -3.85
CA ARG A 132 -15.44 3.16 -2.55
C ARG A 132 -14.32 3.47 -1.55
N TYR A 133 -14.61 4.18 -0.46
CA TYR A 133 -13.76 4.12 0.73
C TYR A 133 -14.41 3.22 1.76
N CYS A 134 -13.62 2.63 2.64
CA CYS A 134 -14.12 1.83 3.75
C CYS A 134 -13.35 2.16 5.02
N LEU A 135 -14.01 2.02 6.16
CA LEU A 135 -13.34 1.79 7.43
C LEU A 135 -13.61 0.35 7.86
N TYR A 136 -12.54 -0.33 8.27
CA TYR A 136 -12.58 -1.67 8.81
C TYR A 136 -11.82 -1.66 10.14
N ASP A 137 -12.50 -1.91 11.26
CA ASP A 137 -11.82 -2.18 12.53
C ASP A 137 -11.29 -3.62 12.47
N ALA A 138 -9.99 -3.79 12.24
CA ALA A 138 -9.38 -5.10 12.11
C ALA A 138 -8.97 -5.62 13.48
N THR A 139 -9.53 -6.76 13.88
CA THR A 139 -9.14 -7.48 15.10
C THR A 139 -8.07 -8.49 14.70
N TYR A 140 -6.87 -8.36 15.28
CA TYR A 140 -5.72 -9.20 14.93
C TYR A 140 -4.96 -9.61 16.19
N GLU A 141 -4.37 -10.80 16.18
CA GLU A 141 -3.62 -11.32 17.33
C GLU A 141 -2.14 -11.39 16.97
N THR A 142 -1.29 -10.74 17.78
CA THR A 142 0.16 -10.98 17.75
C THR A 142 0.52 -12.09 18.73
N ARG A 143 1.77 -12.55 18.68
CA ARG A 143 2.33 -13.57 19.60
C ARG A 143 2.21 -13.23 21.09
N GLU A 144 1.91 -11.97 21.42
CA GLU A 144 1.90 -11.44 22.78
C GLU A 144 0.54 -10.87 23.22
N SER A 145 -0.32 -10.45 22.28
CA SER A 145 -1.59 -9.77 22.60
C SER A 145 -2.57 -9.73 21.42
N LYS A 146 -3.85 -9.82 21.75
CA LYS A 146 -4.95 -9.40 20.86
C LYS A 146 -4.98 -7.89 20.74
N LYS A 147 -5.12 -7.38 19.52
CA LYS A 147 -5.19 -5.96 19.18
C LYS A 147 -6.32 -5.72 18.18
N GLU A 148 -6.69 -4.45 18.06
CA GLU A 148 -7.80 -3.98 17.23
C GLU A 148 -7.40 -2.59 16.72
N ASP A 149 -7.20 -2.41 15.42
CA ASP A 149 -6.84 -1.12 14.81
C ASP A 149 -7.77 -0.79 13.63
N LEU A 150 -8.13 0.49 13.53
CA LEU A 150 -8.93 1.01 12.41
C LEU A 150 -8.07 1.18 11.17
N VAL A 151 -8.43 0.44 10.11
CA VAL A 151 -7.81 0.51 8.79
C VAL A 151 -8.72 1.30 7.85
N PHE A 152 -8.14 2.31 7.19
CA PHE A 152 -8.77 3.01 6.08
C PHE A 152 -8.47 2.29 4.77
N VAL A 153 -9.49 1.67 4.18
CA VAL A 153 -9.36 0.91 2.93
C VAL A 153 -9.86 1.77 1.77
N PHE A 154 -8.98 2.08 0.81
CA PHE A 154 -9.36 2.72 -0.44
C PHE A 154 -9.51 1.67 -1.53
N TRP A 155 -10.76 1.39 -1.90
CA TRP A 155 -11.14 0.44 -2.95
C TRP A 155 -11.21 1.16 -4.30
N ALA A 156 -10.38 0.75 -5.27
CA ALA A 156 -10.26 1.39 -6.57
C ALA A 156 -10.05 0.37 -7.71
N PRO A 157 -11.03 -0.53 -7.97
CA PRO A 157 -10.83 -1.70 -8.81
C PRO A 157 -10.47 -1.33 -10.26
N GLU A 158 -9.65 -2.15 -10.92
CA GLU A 158 -9.23 -1.99 -12.33
C GLU A 158 -10.42 -1.67 -13.26
N GLY A 159 -11.56 -2.35 -13.09
CA GLY A 159 -12.79 -2.13 -13.87
C GLY A 159 -13.57 -0.83 -13.60
N ALA A 160 -13.22 -0.03 -12.58
CA ALA A 160 -13.92 1.22 -12.29
C ALA A 160 -13.54 2.37 -13.25
N PRO A 161 -14.50 3.24 -13.62
CA PRO A 161 -14.27 4.31 -14.59
C PRO A 161 -13.21 5.31 -14.10
N LEU A 162 -12.28 5.66 -14.99
CA LEU A 162 -11.12 6.51 -14.70
C LEU A 162 -11.52 7.85 -14.07
N LYS A 163 -12.62 8.46 -14.50
CA LYS A 163 -13.15 9.70 -13.93
C LYS A 163 -13.45 9.55 -12.43
N SER A 164 -14.10 8.45 -12.01
CA SER A 164 -14.35 8.16 -10.60
C SER A 164 -13.05 7.90 -9.85
N LYS A 165 -12.15 7.07 -10.38
CA LYS A 165 -10.81 6.85 -9.79
C LYS A 165 -10.06 8.16 -9.52
N MET A 166 -10.07 9.09 -10.48
CA MET A 166 -9.41 10.40 -10.34
C MET A 166 -10.05 11.29 -9.26
N ILE A 167 -11.39 11.31 -9.16
CA ILE A 167 -12.08 12.09 -8.12
C ILE A 167 -11.86 11.46 -6.74
N TYR A 168 -12.00 10.14 -6.59
CA TYR A 168 -11.71 9.44 -5.34
C TYR A 168 -10.23 9.59 -4.92
N ALA A 169 -9.27 9.46 -5.85
CA ALA A 169 -7.85 9.68 -5.54
C ALA A 169 -7.55 11.13 -5.11
N SER A 170 -8.22 12.11 -5.73
CA SER A 170 -8.11 13.53 -5.36
C SER A 170 -8.80 13.86 -4.03
N SER A 171 -9.86 13.13 -3.67
CA SER A 171 -10.67 13.36 -2.46
C SER A 171 -10.15 12.57 -1.25
N LYS A 172 -9.25 11.61 -1.45
CA LYS A 172 -8.57 10.83 -0.39
C LYS A 172 -7.93 11.75 0.67
N ASP A 173 -7.30 12.84 0.23
CA ASP A 173 -6.69 13.84 1.13
C ASP A 173 -7.74 14.55 2.02
N ALA A 174 -8.97 14.75 1.54
CA ALA A 174 -10.02 15.43 2.28
C ALA A 174 -10.61 14.55 3.40
N ILE A 175 -10.90 13.27 3.10
CA ILE A 175 -11.37 12.30 4.10
C ILE A 175 -10.28 11.93 5.10
N LYS A 176 -9.03 11.71 4.66
CA LYS A 176 -7.89 11.44 5.55
C LYS A 176 -7.65 12.59 6.55
N LYS A 177 -7.85 13.85 6.14
CA LYS A 177 -7.77 15.02 7.04
C LYS A 177 -8.87 15.07 8.11
N LYS A 178 -10.04 14.48 7.86
CA LYS A 178 -11.11 14.35 8.88
C LYS A 178 -10.91 13.12 9.77
N PHE A 179 -10.31 12.05 9.24
CA PHE A 179 -10.03 10.81 9.95
C PHE A 179 -8.78 10.88 10.84
N THR A 180 -8.79 11.82 11.79
CA THR A 180 -7.66 12.09 12.69
C THR A 180 -7.38 10.91 13.62
N GLY A 181 -6.17 10.33 13.49
CA GLY A 181 -5.69 9.21 14.30
C GLY A 181 -5.74 7.84 13.63
N ILE A 182 -6.12 7.71 12.36
CA ILE A 182 -5.89 6.47 11.61
C ILE A 182 -4.39 6.27 11.39
N LYS A 183 -3.88 5.12 11.82
CA LYS A 183 -2.48 4.70 11.61
C LYS A 183 -2.31 3.94 10.29
N HIS A 184 -3.27 3.09 9.95
CA HIS A 184 -3.17 2.13 8.85
C HIS A 184 -4.05 2.58 7.67
N GLU A 185 -3.41 2.84 6.53
CA GLU A 185 -4.11 2.97 5.25
C GLU A 185 -3.74 1.80 4.33
N TRP A 186 -4.73 1.28 3.62
CA TRP A 186 -4.58 0.22 2.64
C TRP A 186 -5.26 0.68 1.36
N GLN A 187 -4.57 0.60 0.22
CA GLN A 187 -5.13 0.88 -1.09
C GLN A 187 -5.18 -0.42 -1.88
N VAL A 188 -6.33 -0.73 -2.45
CA VAL A 188 -6.57 -2.02 -3.11
C VAL A 188 -7.26 -1.82 -4.45
N ASN A 189 -6.68 -2.40 -5.50
CA ASN A 189 -7.09 -2.18 -6.89
C ASN A 189 -7.65 -3.45 -7.59
N GLY A 190 -7.74 -4.58 -6.89
CA GLY A 190 -8.25 -5.85 -7.41
C GLY A 190 -8.91 -6.70 -6.33
N LEU A 191 -9.87 -7.55 -6.70
CA LEU A 191 -10.63 -8.38 -5.75
C LEU A 191 -9.76 -9.41 -5.02
N ASP A 192 -8.74 -9.92 -5.72
CA ASP A 192 -7.73 -10.85 -5.22
C ASP A 192 -7.02 -10.29 -3.97
N ASP A 193 -6.40 -9.12 -4.11
CA ASP A 193 -5.66 -8.39 -3.08
C ASP A 193 -6.54 -8.08 -1.84
N ILE A 194 -7.83 -7.75 -2.01
CA ILE A 194 -8.74 -7.49 -0.88
C ILE A 194 -9.37 -8.76 -0.28
N GLN A 195 -9.34 -9.88 -1.01
CA GLN A 195 -9.76 -11.19 -0.50
C GLN A 195 -8.65 -11.86 0.31
N ASP A 196 -7.39 -11.51 0.05
CA ASP A 196 -6.24 -12.01 0.79
C ASP A 196 -6.12 -11.35 2.16
N ARG A 197 -6.14 -12.16 3.22
CA ARG A 197 -6.00 -11.68 4.61
C ARG A 197 -4.56 -11.32 4.94
N SER A 198 -3.63 -11.98 4.26
CA SER A 198 -2.19 -11.74 4.28
C SER A 198 -1.88 -10.26 4.02
N ASN A 199 -2.51 -9.66 3.01
CA ASN A 199 -2.29 -8.28 2.61
C ASN A 199 -2.77 -7.28 3.67
N LEU A 200 -3.93 -7.52 4.29
CA LEU A 200 -4.42 -6.71 5.41
C LEU A 200 -3.52 -6.86 6.65
N ALA A 201 -3.11 -8.08 6.99
CA ALA A 201 -2.18 -8.33 8.09
C ALA A 201 -0.82 -7.64 7.87
N GLU A 202 -0.35 -7.60 6.62
CA GLU A 202 0.86 -6.86 6.23
C GLU A 202 0.75 -5.35 6.51
N LYS A 203 -0.44 -4.74 6.33
CA LYS A 203 -0.66 -3.32 6.66
C LYS A 203 -0.89 -3.07 8.15
N LEU A 204 -1.32 -4.07 8.93
CA LEU A 204 -1.48 -3.98 10.38
C LEU A 204 -0.16 -4.14 11.14
N GLY A 205 0.69 -5.08 10.74
CA GLY A 205 1.99 -5.30 11.38
C GLY A 205 2.94 -6.27 10.66
N GLY A 206 2.54 -6.93 9.58
CA GLY A 206 3.37 -7.92 8.90
C GLY A 206 3.67 -9.12 9.81
N PRO A 207 4.93 -9.58 9.91
CA PRO A 207 5.29 -10.89 10.49
C PRO A 207 5.06 -11.03 12.01
N VAL A 208 4.59 -9.99 12.69
CA VAL A 208 4.17 -10.07 14.10
C VAL A 208 2.71 -10.50 14.26
N VAL A 209 1.89 -10.39 13.21
CA VAL A 209 0.48 -10.82 13.19
C VAL A 209 0.42 -12.33 12.96
N VAL A 210 -0.39 -13.03 13.76
CA VAL A 210 -0.53 -14.50 13.76
C VAL A 210 -1.95 -14.93 13.39
N SER A 211 -2.95 -14.16 13.82
CA SER A 211 -4.35 -14.34 13.42
C SER A 211 -4.98 -13.01 13.00
N LEU A 212 -6.00 -13.10 12.15
CA LEU A 212 -6.85 -11.99 11.74
C LEU A 212 -8.31 -12.43 11.79
N GLU A 213 -9.16 -11.66 12.47
CA GLU A 213 -10.55 -12.02 12.80
C GLU A 213 -10.70 -13.39 13.49
N GLY A 214 -9.68 -13.80 14.27
CA GLY A 214 -9.65 -15.11 14.95
C GLY A 214 -9.36 -16.30 14.04
N LYS A 215 -9.03 -16.08 12.76
CA LYS A 215 -8.56 -17.12 11.83
C LYS A 215 -7.07 -16.95 11.57
N ALA A 216 -6.34 -18.05 11.44
CA ALA A 216 -4.93 -18.01 11.09
C ALA A 216 -4.71 -17.41 9.69
N LEU A 217 -3.49 -16.90 9.49
CA LEU A 217 -2.95 -16.39 8.22
C LEU A 217 -2.09 -17.48 7.56
#